data_AF-A0A645HKP3-F1
#
_entry.id   AF-A0A645HKP3-F1
#
_cell.length_a   1.000
_cell.length_b   1.000
_cell.length_c   1.000
_cell.angle_alpha   90.00
_cell.angle_beta   90.00
_cell.angle_gamma   90.00
#
_symmetry.space_group_name_H-M   'P 1'
#
loop_
_entity.id
_entity.type
_entity.pdbx_description
1 polymer ?
#
loop_
_entity_poly.entity_id
_entity_poly.type
_entity_poly.pdbx_seq_one_letter_code
_entity_poly.pdbx_strand_id
1 'polypeptide(L)'
;MEFNQALEYAGRVADFMEFGELMCLDALHRKESCGGHFREEYQTPDGEAQRDDENFAYAGAWEYQGQGKAPVLHKEPLVYEEVHMSTRSYK
;
A
#
# COMPACT_ATOMS: atom_id res chain seq x y z
N MET A 1 -4.33 -31.41 27.70
CA MET A 1 -5.12 -30.49 26.87
C MET A 1 -4.55 -30.58 25.47
N GLU A 2 -5.40 -30.85 24.49
CA GLU A 2 -5.02 -30.90 23.08
C GLU A 2 -5.16 -29.50 22.46
N PHE A 3 -4.39 -29.22 21.42
CA PHE A 3 -4.41 -27.95 20.71
C PHE A 3 -5.70 -27.78 19.90
N ASN A 4 -6.43 -26.67 20.09
CA ASN A 4 -7.64 -26.39 19.33
C ASN A 4 -7.30 -25.62 18.04
N GLN A 5 -7.14 -26.36 16.95
CA GLN A 5 -6.84 -25.79 15.63
C GLN A 5 -7.90 -24.79 15.14
N ALA A 6 -9.18 -25.03 15.44
CA ALA A 6 -10.26 -24.14 15.01
C ALA A 6 -10.14 -22.76 15.66
N LEU A 7 -9.68 -22.69 16.91
CA LEU A 7 -9.42 -21.43 17.60
C LEU A 7 -8.23 -20.68 16.98
N GLU A 8 -7.17 -21.39 16.58
CA GLU A 8 -6.03 -20.78 15.89
C GLU A 8 -6.42 -20.22 14.51
N TYR A 9 -7.21 -20.97 13.73
CA TYR A 9 -7.74 -20.47 12.47
C TYR A 9 -8.65 -19.25 12.64
N ALA A 10 -9.47 -19.20 13.69
CA ALA A 10 -10.28 -18.03 13.98
C ALA A 10 -9.40 -16.78 14.23
N GLY A 11 -8.28 -16.94 14.95
CA GLY A 11 -7.29 -15.87 15.13
C GLY A 11 -6.70 -15.39 13.80
N ARG A 12 -6.27 -16.32 12.94
CA ARG A 12 -5.71 -15.98 11.62
C ARG A 12 -6.69 -15.27 10.69
N VAL A 13 -7.96 -15.67 10.71
CA VAL A 13 -8.99 -14.98 9.94
C VAL A 13 -9.13 -13.53 10.43
N ALA A 14 -9.08 -13.29 11.74
CA ALA A 14 -9.09 -11.94 12.28
C ALA A 14 -7.88 -11.13 11.80
N ASP A 15 -6.67 -11.71 11.85
CA ASP A 15 -5.44 -11.06 11.37
C ASP A 15 -5.53 -10.69 9.87
N PHE A 16 -6.05 -11.60 9.03
CA PHE A 16 -6.22 -11.34 7.60
C PHE A 16 -7.24 -10.26 7.29
N MET A 17 -8.32 -10.17 8.07
CA MET A 17 -9.33 -9.11 7.90
C MET A 17 -8.75 -7.75 8.27
N GLU A 18 -8.01 -7.66 9.38
CA GLU A 18 -7.32 -6.43 9.80
C GLU A 18 -6.27 -6.00 8.76
N PHE A 19 -5.44 -6.93 8.29
CA PHE A 19 -4.45 -6.65 7.26
C PHE A 19 -5.10 -6.25 5.92
N GLY A 20 -6.17 -6.93 5.51
CA GLY A 20 -6.90 -6.63 4.28
C GLY A 20 -7.55 -5.24 4.31
N GLU A 21 -8.13 -4.83 5.43
CA GLU A 21 -8.65 -3.46 5.60
C GLU A 21 -7.53 -2.43 5.45
N LEU A 22 -6.38 -2.67 6.07
CA LEU A 22 -5.23 -1.78 5.96
C LEU A 22 -4.70 -1.67 4.53
N MET A 23 -4.64 -2.79 3.80
CA MET A 23 -4.26 -2.79 2.38
C MET A 23 -5.22 -1.96 1.53
N CYS A 24 -6.53 -2.09 1.75
CA CYS A 24 -7.54 -1.29 1.05
C CYS A 24 -7.41 0.21 1.38
N LEU A 25 -7.12 0.54 2.64
CA LEU A 25 -6.89 1.92 3.07
C LEU A 25 -5.65 2.53 2.39
N ASP A 26 -4.52 1.81 2.35
CA ASP A 26 -3.31 2.28 1.67
C ASP A 26 -3.56 2.48 0.17
N ALA A 27 -4.23 1.53 -0.48
CA ALA A 27 -4.58 1.61 -1.89
C ALA A 27 -5.51 2.81 -2.21
N LEU A 28 -6.46 3.11 -1.32
CA LEU A 28 -7.34 4.27 -1.43
C LEU A 28 -6.57 5.59 -1.27
N HIS A 29 -5.66 5.64 -0.30
CA HIS A 29 -4.80 6.79 -0.03
C HIS A 29 -3.85 7.10 -1.19
N ARG A 30 -3.27 6.06 -1.80
CA ARG A 30 -2.32 6.16 -2.92
C ARG A 30 -3.04 6.43 -4.25
N LYS A 31 -3.18 7.71 -4.57
CA LYS A 31 -3.86 8.24 -5.75
C LYS A 31 -2.93 8.38 -6.96
N GLU A 32 -2.30 7.27 -7.33
CA GLU A 32 -1.39 7.14 -8.49
C GLU A 32 -1.45 5.71 -9.03
N SER A 33 -0.76 5.43 -10.13
CA SER A 33 -0.36 4.07 -10.51
C SER A 33 1.16 3.93 -10.49
N CYS A 34 1.68 3.00 -9.70
CA CYS A 34 3.11 2.77 -9.53
C CYS A 34 3.40 1.29 -9.26
N GLY A 35 4.15 0.64 -10.16
CA GLY A 35 4.51 -0.77 -10.02
C GLY A 35 3.29 -1.69 -10.04
N GLY A 36 3.09 -2.47 -8.97
CA GLY A 36 1.94 -3.37 -8.82
C GLY A 36 0.65 -2.70 -8.34
N HIS A 37 0.73 -1.45 -7.88
CA HIS A 37 -0.45 -0.65 -7.53
C HIS A 37 -0.93 0.07 -8.79
N PHE A 38 -2.04 -0.39 -9.37
CA PHE A 38 -2.56 0.14 -10.62
C PHE A 38 -4.00 0.59 -10.45
N ARG A 39 -4.27 1.83 -10.86
CA ARG A 39 -5.57 2.46 -10.80
C ARG A 39 -5.90 3.02 -12.18
N GLU A 40 -7.02 2.58 -12.75
CA GLU A 40 -7.45 3.02 -14.08
C GLU A 40 -7.71 4.54 -14.14
N GLU A 41 -8.00 5.18 -13.00
CA GLU A 41 -8.12 6.64 -12.92
C GLU A 41 -6.78 7.39 -13.07
N TYR A 42 -5.66 6.69 -12.87
CA TYR A 42 -4.30 7.20 -12.89
C TYR A 42 -3.45 6.39 -13.87
N GLN A 43 -3.88 6.35 -15.12
CA GLN A 43 -3.13 5.76 -16.22
C GLN A 43 -2.96 6.77 -17.35
N THR A 44 -1.91 6.59 -18.12
CA THR A 44 -1.68 7.33 -19.36
C THR A 44 -2.76 7.01 -20.40
N PRO A 45 -2.95 7.84 -21.45
CA PRO A 45 -3.94 7.58 -22.50
C PRO A 45 -3.76 6.23 -23.23
N ASP A 46 -2.56 5.66 -23.18
CA ASP A 46 -2.18 4.37 -23.74
C ASP A 46 -2.24 3.20 -22.73
N GLY A 47 -2.74 3.45 -21.51
CA GLY A 47 -3.00 2.40 -20.51
C GLY A 47 -1.79 1.99 -19.66
N GLU A 48 -0.69 2.75 -19.72
CA GLU A 48 0.45 2.54 -18.83
C GLU A 48 0.26 3.26 -17.49
N ALA A 49 0.95 2.78 -16.45
CA ALA A 49 0.90 3.36 -15.11
C ALA A 49 1.38 4.82 -15.10
N GLN A 50 0.53 5.73 -14.62
CA GLN A 50 0.89 7.12 -14.40
C GLN A 50 1.32 7.32 -12.94
N ARG A 51 2.64 7.29 -12.70
CA ARG A 51 3.26 7.52 -11.38
C ARG A 51 3.27 9.02 -11.05
N ASP A 52 3.06 9.36 -9.78
CA ASP A 52 3.06 10.74 -9.28
C ASP A 52 4.18 10.93 -8.24
N ASP A 53 5.36 11.30 -8.76
CA ASP A 53 6.58 11.51 -7.98
C ASP A 53 6.51 12.76 -7.09
N GLU A 54 5.59 13.71 -7.36
CA GLU A 54 5.45 14.91 -6.53
C GLU A 54 4.77 14.58 -5.19
N ASN A 55 3.74 13.73 -5.21
CA ASN A 55 2.93 13.45 -4.03
C ASN A 55 3.26 12.10 -3.36
N PHE A 56 3.78 11.12 -4.10
CA PHE A 56 3.91 9.74 -3.65
C PHE A 56 5.32 9.15 -3.72
N ALA A 57 6.35 9.99 -3.93
CA ALA A 57 7.76 9.62 -3.78
C ALA A 57 8.17 9.40 -2.31
N TYR A 58 7.57 8.39 -1.65
CA TYR A 58 7.88 8.01 -0.28
C TYR A 58 7.60 6.52 -0.03
N ALA A 59 8.32 5.94 0.93
CA ALA A 59 7.95 4.69 1.57
C ALA A 59 6.96 4.97 2.71
N GLY A 60 5.85 4.23 2.74
CA GLY A 60 4.79 4.41 3.74
C GLY A 60 4.77 3.25 4.73
N ALA A 61 4.57 3.54 6.01
CA ALA A 61 4.33 2.55 7.04
C ALA A 61 3.12 2.98 7.88
N TRP A 62 2.16 2.07 8.05
CA TRP A 62 0.98 2.34 8.87
C TRP A 62 1.17 1.79 10.28
N GLU A 63 1.16 2.67 11.27
CA GLU A 63 1.26 2.33 12.68
C GLU A 63 -0.09 1.87 13.23
N TYR A 64 -0.09 0.70 13.88
CA TYR A 64 -1.24 0.23 14.64
C TYR A 64 -1.42 1.01 15.94
N GLN A 65 -2.57 1.65 16.11
CA GLN A 65 -2.88 2.50 17.27
C GLN A 65 -3.65 1.77 18.39
N GLY A 66 -3.96 0.48 18.21
CA GLY A 66 -4.88 -0.27 19.06
C GLY A 66 -6.27 -0.43 18.43
N GLN A 67 -7.05 -1.37 18.96
CA GLN A 67 -8.34 -1.75 18.41
C GLN A 67 -9.32 -0.58 18.30
N GLY A 68 -9.99 -0.46 17.15
CA GLY A 68 -11.01 0.55 16.91
C GLY A 68 -10.47 1.96 16.65
N LYS A 69 -9.15 2.13 16.57
CA LYS A 69 -8.51 3.40 16.19
C LYS A 69 -7.98 3.31 14.77
N ALA A 70 -8.13 4.40 14.02
CA ALA A 70 -7.54 4.50 12.69
C ALA A 70 -6.00 4.42 12.79
N PRO A 71 -5.34 3.71 11.85
CA PRO A 71 -3.89 3.64 11.81
C PRO A 71 -3.30 4.99 11.40
N VAL A 72 -2.03 5.22 11.78
CA VAL A 72 -1.32 6.46 11.44
C VAL A 72 -0.31 6.17 10.33
N LEU A 73 -0.39 6.91 9.22
CA LEU A 73 0.59 6.79 8.15
C LEU A 73 1.85 7.59 8.47
N HIS A 74 2.97 6.89 8.57
CA HIS A 74 4.31 7.46 8.56
C HIS A 74 4.88 7.41 7.16
N LYS A 75 5.55 8.49 6.74
CA LYS A 75 6.13 8.62 5.40
C LYS A 75 7.62 8.92 5.50
N GLU A 76 8.42 8.13 4.81
CA GLU A 76 9.85 8.36 4.61
C GLU A 76 10.08 8.80 3.16
N PRO A 77 10.50 10.04 2.90
CA PRO A 77 10.75 10.52 1.55
C PRO A 77 11.81 9.70 0.82
N LEU A 78 11.55 9.36 -0.44
CA LEU A 78 12.53 8.69 -1.30
C LEU A 78 13.31 9.75 -2.07
N VAL A 79 14.55 10.02 -1.63
CA VAL A 79 15.45 10.99 -2.25
C VAL A 79 16.56 10.24 -2.98
N TYR A 80 16.65 10.38 -4.30
CA TYR A 80 17.70 9.78 -5.11
C TYR A 80 18.68 10.86 -5.59
N GLU A 81 19.92 10.79 -5.11
CA GLU A 81 20.98 11.77 -5.45
C GLU A 81 21.69 11.42 -6.77
N GLU A 82 21.95 10.14 -7.01
CA GLU A 82 22.77 9.66 -8.13
C GLU A 82 21.95 9.31 -9.38
N VAL A 83 20.69 8.91 -9.20
CA VAL A 83 19.82 8.48 -10.30
C VAL A 83 18.48 9.18 -10.17
N HIS A 84 18.21 10.11 -11.08
CA HIS A 84 16.93 10.80 -11.10
C HIS A 84 15.80 9.87 -11.55
N MET A 85 14.64 10.04 -10.93
CA MET A 85 13.43 9.31 -11.30
C MET A 85 13.08 9.56 -12.78
N SER A 86 12.83 8.49 -13.51
CA SER A 86 12.32 8.54 -14.88
C SER A 86 11.02 7.75 -14.98
N THR A 87 10.19 8.13 -15.95
CA THR A 87 8.98 7.39 -16.29
C THR A 87 9.36 6.12 -17.04
N ARG A 88 8.87 4.98 -16.57
CA ARG A 88 9.09 3.68 -17.21
C ARG A 88 8.04 3.49 -18.31
N SER A 89 8.50 3.28 -19.55
CA SER A 89 7.68 2.91 -20.73
C SER A 89 8.10 1.53 -21.22
N TYR A 90 7.14 0.74 -21.72
CA TYR A 90 7.43 -0.55 -22.36
C TYR A 90 7.37 -0.50 -23.90
N LYS A 91 7.09 0.68 -24.45
CA LYS A 91 7.36 1.00 -25.86
C LYS A 91 8.83 1.37 -26.02
#